data_AF-A0A355ISP7-F1
#
_entry.id   AF-A0A355ISP7-F1
#
_cell.length_a   1.000
_cell.length_b   1.000
_cell.length_c   1.000
_cell.angle_alpha   90.00
_cell.angle_beta   90.00
_cell.angle_gamma   90.00
#
_symmetry.space_group_name_H-M   'P 1'
#
loop_
_entity.id
_entity.type
_entity.pdbx_description
1 polymer ?
#
loop_
_entity_poly.entity_id
_entity_poly.type
_entity_poly.pdbx_seq_one_letter_code
_entity_poly.pdbx_strand_id
1 'polypeptide(L)'
;MKEYLTKLMKKIIMFVSFIIFLVLAAFSPQKEKVSATEGKDRPNGNLQTESILPSGKQWQLVWHDEFDGNTLDTTKWNYRLNFWGYRSPTFTKEGVELDGDGHLRINLVREGDDFYSGHLQTGSNTFDIPRDPDVKGFWPFGAKQPAKFMHRFGYYEIRCKLPKNKGWHAAFWLQSPSIGAHPDPRYGGVECDIMENYRQHTEGLTVCGCLWGGYGKEGKGYGHFRFPYEETTDGWHTYAVDWSPEGYMFYADGKLIGKQMASDLH
;
A
#
# COMPACT_ATOMS: atom_id res chain seq x y z
N MET A 1 39.36 -47.80 28.95
CA MET A 1 38.43 -46.72 28.55
C MET A 1 38.52 -45.46 29.42
N LYS A 2 39.35 -45.47 30.47
CA LYS A 2 39.93 -44.30 31.15
C LYS A 2 41.11 -43.67 30.36
N GLU A 3 41.05 -43.68 29.02
CA GLU A 3 42.23 -43.36 28.18
C GLU A 3 41.94 -42.43 26.99
N TYR A 4 40.69 -41.95 26.84
CA TYR A 4 40.35 -40.87 25.91
C TYR A 4 40.15 -39.50 26.60
N LEU A 5 40.19 -39.46 27.94
CA LEU A 5 40.09 -38.24 28.75
C LEU A 5 41.45 -37.61 29.10
N THR A 6 42.56 -38.18 28.65
CA THR A 6 43.91 -37.82 29.15
C THR A 6 44.88 -37.46 28.04
N LYS A 7 44.40 -36.76 27.00
CA LYS A 7 45.27 -35.97 26.13
C LYS A 7 44.64 -34.60 25.88
N LEU A 8 45.16 -33.65 26.64
CA LEU A 8 45.39 -32.27 26.21
C LEU A 8 44.32 -31.22 26.55
N MET A 9 43.87 -31.20 27.80
CA MET A 9 44.03 -29.97 28.58
C MET A 9 45.53 -29.69 28.75
N LYS A 10 46.09 -28.71 28.04
CA LYS A 10 47.25 -27.89 28.45
C LYS A 10 47.63 -26.88 27.36
N LYS A 11 46.84 -25.82 27.28
CA LYS A 11 47.26 -24.42 27.11
C LYS A 11 46.01 -23.56 27.44
N ILE A 12 45.73 -23.16 28.69
CA ILE A 12 46.38 -22.06 29.46
C ILE A 12 46.34 -20.80 28.58
N ILE A 13 45.72 -19.67 28.91
CA ILE A 13 45.24 -19.08 30.17
C ILE A 13 44.36 -17.86 29.77
N MET A 14 43.26 -17.66 30.50
CA MET A 14 42.82 -16.38 31.08
C MET A 14 42.97 -15.09 30.23
N PHE A 15 41.86 -14.42 29.90
CA PHE A 15 41.64 -13.04 30.34
C PHE A 15 40.16 -12.65 30.19
N VAL A 16 39.60 -12.19 31.30
CA VAL A 16 38.35 -11.44 31.43
C VAL A 16 38.51 -10.11 30.68
N SER A 17 37.54 -9.73 29.84
CA SER A 17 37.08 -8.34 29.70
C SER A 17 35.89 -8.22 28.73
N PHE A 18 34.91 -7.45 29.16
CA PHE A 18 33.84 -6.82 28.40
C PHE A 18 34.24 -6.47 26.96
N ILE A 19 33.43 -6.83 25.97
CA ILE A 19 33.00 -5.90 24.91
C ILE A 19 31.54 -6.23 24.52
N ILE A 20 30.65 -5.36 24.97
CA ILE A 20 29.35 -5.10 24.35
C ILE A 20 29.65 -4.54 22.96
N PHE A 21 29.29 -5.24 21.88
CA PHE A 21 29.11 -4.60 20.57
C PHE A 21 27.61 -4.39 20.31
N LEU A 22 27.16 -3.27 20.87
CA LEU A 22 26.06 -2.48 20.37
C LEU A 22 26.44 -2.03 18.95
N VAL A 23 25.90 -2.68 17.91
CA VAL A 23 25.86 -2.04 16.58
C VAL A 23 24.59 -1.22 16.55
N LEU A 24 24.68 -0.03 17.15
CA LEU A 24 23.85 1.11 16.77
C LEU A 24 24.27 1.48 15.34
N ALA A 25 23.61 0.91 14.34
CA ALA A 25 23.50 1.58 13.06
C ALA A 25 22.54 2.76 13.27
N ALA A 26 23.06 3.86 13.81
CA ALA A 26 22.43 5.16 13.71
C ALA A 26 22.52 5.58 12.23
N PHE A 27 21.61 5.07 11.40
CA PHE A 27 21.23 5.83 10.22
C PHE A 27 20.43 7.01 10.75
N SER A 28 21.13 8.12 10.96
CA SER A 28 20.46 9.42 10.98
C SER A 28 19.90 9.59 9.57
N PRO A 29 18.57 9.67 9.38
CA PRO A 29 18.07 10.30 8.17
C PRO A 29 18.59 11.73 8.24
N GLN A 30 19.31 12.15 7.20
CA GLN A 30 19.66 13.55 7.04
C GLN A 30 18.34 14.32 7.09
N LYS A 31 18.15 15.12 8.13
CA LYS A 31 16.92 15.89 8.39
C LYS A 31 16.85 17.01 7.36
N GLU A 32 16.31 16.73 6.18
CA GLU A 32 15.78 17.80 5.34
C GLU A 32 14.43 18.21 5.90
N LYS A 33 14.39 19.38 6.54
CA LYS A 33 13.15 20.13 6.72
C LYS A 33 12.73 20.59 5.34
N VAL A 34 11.72 19.98 4.77
CA VAL A 34 10.99 20.60 3.66
C VAL A 34 10.12 21.69 4.28
N SER A 35 10.62 22.93 4.25
CA SER A 35 9.74 24.09 4.35
C SER A 35 9.01 24.23 3.03
N ALA A 36 7.73 24.59 3.08
CA ALA A 36 6.98 25.02 1.90
C ALA A 36 7.65 26.25 1.30
N THR A 37 8.54 26.06 0.32
CA THR A 37 9.13 27.10 -0.53
C THR A 37 9.66 26.49 -1.82
N GLU A 38 9.06 26.94 -2.92
CA GLU A 38 9.50 26.96 -4.33
C GLU A 38 9.94 25.61 -4.93
N GLY A 39 9.03 25.04 -5.73
CA GLY A 39 9.27 23.89 -6.58
C GLY A 39 10.50 24.09 -7.47
N LYS A 40 11.38 23.10 -7.49
CA LYS A 40 12.50 23.06 -8.43
C LYS A 40 11.97 22.70 -9.82
N ASP A 41 12.14 23.62 -10.75
CA ASP A 41 11.77 23.44 -12.16
C ASP A 41 12.45 22.20 -12.76
N ARG A 42 11.62 21.31 -13.33
CA ARG A 42 12.07 20.19 -14.17
C ARG A 42 12.52 20.72 -15.53
N PRO A 43 13.42 20.03 -16.27
CA PRO A 43 13.90 20.47 -17.58
C PRO A 43 12.80 20.65 -18.65
N ASN A 44 11.59 20.17 -18.39
CA ASN A 44 10.41 20.25 -19.26
C ASN A 44 9.24 21.07 -18.68
N GLY A 45 9.43 21.87 -17.62
CA GLY A 45 8.41 22.80 -17.14
C GLY A 45 7.15 22.17 -16.50
N ASN A 46 7.13 20.85 -16.25
CA ASN A 46 6.06 20.25 -15.43
C ASN A 46 6.35 20.51 -13.95
N LEU A 47 5.60 21.44 -13.36
CA LEU A 47 5.55 21.68 -11.92
C LEU A 47 5.10 20.39 -11.22
N GLN A 48 5.90 19.91 -10.28
CA GLN A 48 5.48 18.85 -9.37
C GLN A 48 4.29 19.37 -8.56
N THR A 49 3.16 18.67 -8.61
CA THR A 49 1.96 19.10 -7.87
C THR A 49 2.19 18.80 -6.39
N GLU A 50 2.10 19.82 -5.54
CA GLU A 50 2.22 19.63 -4.09
C GLU A 50 0.99 18.90 -3.52
N SER A 51 1.22 18.08 -2.49
CA SER A 51 0.15 17.39 -1.77
C SER A 51 -0.79 18.34 -1.03
N ILE A 52 -2.08 18.01 -0.96
CA ILE A 52 -3.09 18.84 -0.29
C ILE A 52 -3.28 18.38 1.16
N LEU A 53 -2.32 18.76 2.01
CA LEU A 53 -2.27 18.26 3.39
C LEU A 53 -3.29 18.95 4.32
N PRO A 54 -3.96 18.21 5.22
CA PRO A 54 -4.83 18.79 6.24
C PRO A 54 -4.06 19.73 7.18
N SER A 55 -4.66 20.89 7.50
CA SER A 55 -4.11 21.85 8.46
C SER A 55 -4.10 21.31 9.89
N GLY A 56 -3.26 21.89 10.75
CA GLY A 56 -3.25 21.57 12.19
C GLY A 56 -2.36 20.38 12.58
N LYS A 57 -1.64 19.81 11.62
CA LYS A 57 -0.61 18.79 11.82
C LYS A 57 0.69 19.21 11.13
N GLN A 58 1.81 18.69 11.60
CA GLN A 58 3.09 18.77 10.88
C GLN A 58 3.32 17.44 10.19
N TRP A 59 3.55 17.49 8.89
CA TRP A 59 3.70 16.32 8.04
C TRP A 59 5.15 16.16 7.63
N GLN A 60 5.59 14.90 7.54
CA GLN A 60 6.89 14.53 6.99
C GLN A 60 6.65 13.47 5.92
N LEU A 61 7.18 13.71 4.72
CA LEU A 61 7.17 12.71 3.66
C LEU A 61 8.12 11.57 4.06
N VAL A 62 7.59 10.34 4.13
CA VAL A 62 8.36 9.14 4.50
C VAL A 62 8.45 8.13 3.36
N TRP A 63 7.56 8.23 2.38
CA TRP A 63 7.51 7.38 1.21
C TRP A 63 6.71 8.07 0.12
N HIS A 64 7.15 7.96 -1.14
CA HIS A 64 6.45 8.48 -2.30
C HIS A 64 6.91 7.77 -3.58
N ASP A 65 6.14 7.91 -4.64
CA ASP A 65 6.57 7.58 -6.00
C ASP A 65 5.96 8.59 -6.98
N GLU A 66 6.82 9.35 -7.65
CA GLU A 66 6.43 10.32 -8.67
C GLU A 66 6.34 9.68 -10.07
N PHE A 67 6.61 8.37 -10.17
CA PHE A 67 6.57 7.60 -11.40
C PHE A 67 7.45 8.20 -12.52
N ASP A 68 8.60 8.75 -12.14
CA ASP A 68 9.57 9.31 -13.08
C ASP A 68 10.28 8.19 -13.88
N GLY A 69 10.58 8.48 -15.15
CA GLY A 69 11.22 7.52 -16.06
C GLY A 69 10.23 6.59 -16.76
N ASN A 70 10.75 5.52 -17.39
CA ASN A 70 9.98 4.65 -18.29
C ASN A 70 9.72 3.24 -17.73
N THR A 71 10.11 2.98 -16.48
CA THR A 71 10.04 1.64 -15.89
C THR A 71 9.60 1.71 -14.44
N LEU A 72 8.66 0.85 -14.06
CA LEU A 72 8.18 0.76 -12.69
C LEU A 72 9.33 0.43 -11.73
N ASP A 73 9.43 1.19 -10.63
CA ASP A 73 10.39 0.91 -9.57
C ASP A 73 9.99 -0.35 -8.79
N THR A 74 10.57 -1.48 -9.19
CA THR A 74 10.34 -2.77 -8.54
C THR A 74 11.06 -2.91 -7.19
N THR A 75 11.75 -1.89 -6.69
CA THR A 75 12.16 -1.83 -5.28
C THR A 75 11.04 -1.32 -4.37
N LYS A 76 10.06 -0.61 -4.94
CA LYS A 76 8.87 -0.08 -4.24
C LYS A 76 7.61 -0.91 -4.47
N TRP A 77 7.40 -1.40 -5.69
CA TRP A 77 6.14 -2.04 -6.10
C TRP A 77 6.31 -3.50 -6.47
N ASN A 78 5.35 -4.33 -6.07
CA ASN A 78 5.15 -5.67 -6.60
C ASN A 78 3.91 -5.69 -7.50
N TYR A 79 3.91 -6.56 -8.50
CA TYR A 79 2.70 -6.94 -9.22
C TYR A 79 1.90 -7.95 -8.39
N ARG A 80 0.60 -7.70 -8.21
CA ARG A 80 -0.32 -8.66 -7.63
C ARG A 80 -0.82 -9.59 -8.74
N LEU A 81 -0.29 -10.81 -8.75
CA LEU A 81 -0.53 -11.77 -9.83
C LEU A 81 -1.31 -13.01 -9.39
N ASN A 82 -1.49 -13.21 -8.09
CA ASN A 82 -2.11 -14.40 -7.54
C ASN A 82 -3.27 -14.06 -6.63
N PHE A 83 -4.19 -15.00 -6.49
CA PHE A 83 -5.32 -14.93 -5.57
C PHE A 83 -5.62 -16.33 -5.04
N TRP A 84 -5.73 -16.46 -3.72
CA TRP A 84 -5.76 -17.75 -3.02
C TRP A 84 -4.65 -18.73 -3.43
N GLY A 85 -3.46 -18.19 -3.71
CA GLY A 85 -2.29 -18.97 -4.11
C GLY A 85 -2.28 -19.48 -5.55
N TYR A 86 -3.30 -19.17 -6.35
CA TYR A 86 -3.34 -19.49 -7.77
C TYR A 86 -3.05 -18.24 -8.60
N ARG A 87 -2.47 -18.42 -9.80
CA ARG A 87 -2.35 -17.34 -10.79
C ARG A 87 -3.77 -16.85 -11.11
N SER A 88 -4.04 -15.58 -10.85
CA SER A 88 -5.33 -14.99 -11.20
C SER A 88 -5.48 -14.99 -12.72
N PRO A 89 -6.63 -15.43 -13.26
CA PRO A 89 -6.88 -15.41 -14.70
C PRO A 89 -7.07 -14.00 -15.25
N THR A 90 -7.26 -12.99 -14.40
CA THR A 90 -7.57 -11.61 -14.81
C THR A 90 -6.51 -10.59 -14.40
N PHE A 91 -5.47 -10.99 -13.64
CA PHE A 91 -4.41 -10.07 -13.23
C PHE A 91 -3.19 -10.20 -14.13
N THR A 92 -2.69 -9.07 -14.60
CA THR A 92 -1.62 -8.97 -15.58
C THR A 92 -0.57 -7.95 -15.13
N LYS A 93 0.66 -8.08 -15.65
CA LYS A 93 1.66 -6.99 -15.55
C LYS A 93 1.60 -6.09 -16.79
N GLU A 94 1.07 -6.62 -17.89
CA GLU A 94 0.83 -5.91 -19.13
C GLU A 94 -0.17 -4.76 -18.88
N GLY A 95 -0.01 -3.65 -19.59
CA GLY A 95 -0.81 -2.44 -19.39
C GLY A 95 -0.41 -1.57 -18.19
N VAL A 96 0.57 -2.00 -17.37
CA VAL A 96 1.23 -1.17 -16.36
C VAL A 96 2.46 -0.51 -16.98
N GLU A 97 2.35 0.78 -17.28
CA GLU A 97 3.35 1.51 -18.06
C GLU A 97 3.63 2.87 -17.44
N LEU A 98 4.88 3.32 -17.51
CA LEU A 98 5.22 4.71 -17.21
C LEU A 98 5.42 5.44 -18.53
N ASP A 99 4.91 6.65 -18.64
CA ASP A 99 4.97 7.43 -19.88
C ASP A 99 6.25 8.25 -20.05
N GLY A 100 7.15 8.24 -19.06
CA GLY A 100 8.36 9.07 -19.06
C GLY A 100 8.15 10.47 -18.52
N ASP A 101 6.89 10.89 -18.34
CA ASP A 101 6.49 12.25 -17.98
C ASP A 101 5.94 12.34 -16.54
N GLY A 102 6.22 11.34 -15.70
CA GLY A 102 5.80 11.31 -14.30
C GLY A 102 4.42 10.70 -14.07
N HIS A 103 3.93 9.85 -14.98
CA HIS A 103 2.66 9.17 -14.79
C HIS A 103 2.76 7.66 -14.95
N LEU A 104 2.21 6.96 -13.96
CA LEU A 104 1.81 5.58 -14.08
C LEU A 104 0.47 5.47 -14.81
N ARG A 105 0.43 4.65 -15.85
CA ARG A 105 -0.78 4.22 -16.55
C ARG A 105 -1.07 2.77 -16.20
N ILE A 106 -2.30 2.50 -15.77
CA ILE A 106 -2.82 1.15 -15.58
C ILE A 106 -3.98 0.97 -16.55
N ASN A 107 -3.66 0.34 -17.68
CA ASN A 107 -4.60 0.13 -18.78
C ASN A 107 -5.30 -1.22 -18.63
N LEU A 108 -6.55 -1.28 -19.11
CA LEU A 108 -7.23 -2.54 -19.34
C LEU A 108 -6.64 -3.21 -20.57
N VAL A 109 -6.17 -4.45 -20.42
CA VAL A 109 -5.64 -5.25 -21.52
C VAL A 109 -6.74 -6.17 -22.03
N ARG A 110 -6.90 -6.25 -23.34
CA ARG A 110 -7.83 -7.17 -23.99
C ARG A 110 -7.06 -8.19 -24.81
N GLU A 111 -7.30 -9.47 -24.56
CA GLU A 111 -6.80 -10.57 -25.39
C GLU A 111 -7.96 -11.45 -25.82
N GLY A 112 -8.28 -11.44 -27.13
CA GLY A 112 -9.49 -12.08 -27.63
C GLY A 112 -10.76 -11.47 -27.01
N ASP A 113 -11.55 -12.30 -26.33
CA ASP A 113 -12.77 -11.90 -25.62
C ASP A 113 -12.56 -11.68 -24.12
N ASP A 114 -11.35 -11.91 -23.63
CA ASP A 114 -10.99 -11.76 -22.22
C ASP A 114 -10.36 -10.39 -21.93
N PHE A 115 -10.49 -9.97 -20.67
CA PHE A 115 -9.99 -8.70 -20.17
C PHE A 115 -9.15 -8.90 -18.91
N TYR A 116 -8.07 -8.14 -18.81
CA TYR A 116 -7.08 -8.24 -17.75
C TYR A 116 -6.73 -6.86 -17.21
N SER A 117 -6.43 -6.78 -15.91
CA SER A 117 -6.07 -5.54 -15.22
C SER A 117 -4.73 -5.63 -14.50
N GLY A 118 -4.00 -4.51 -14.48
CA GLY A 118 -2.80 -4.33 -13.68
C GLY A 118 -3.13 -4.01 -12.22
N HIS A 119 -2.50 -4.71 -11.28
CA HIS A 119 -2.66 -4.48 -9.85
C HIS A 119 -1.28 -4.37 -9.19
N LEU A 120 -1.01 -3.26 -8.52
CA LEU A 120 0.24 -3.00 -7.83
C LEU A 120 0.06 -3.01 -6.32
N GLN A 121 1.08 -3.47 -5.59
CA GLN A 121 1.05 -3.57 -4.14
C GLN A 121 2.44 -3.37 -3.54
N THR A 122 2.54 -2.68 -2.41
CA THR A 122 3.79 -2.52 -1.65
C THR A 122 3.99 -3.66 -0.63
N GLY A 123 2.90 -4.27 -0.17
CA GLY A 123 2.85 -5.49 0.63
C GLY A 123 1.99 -6.56 -0.03
N SER A 124 1.69 -7.65 0.66
CA SER A 124 0.78 -8.69 0.18
C SER A 124 -0.03 -9.26 1.33
N ASN A 125 -1.23 -9.77 1.06
CA ASN A 125 -1.94 -10.62 2.01
C ASN A 125 -1.49 -12.07 1.88
N THR A 126 -1.86 -12.91 2.85
CA THR A 126 -1.59 -14.34 2.80
C THR A 126 -2.15 -14.99 1.54
N PHE A 127 -3.34 -14.59 1.09
CA PHE A 127 -3.97 -15.16 -0.11
C PHE A 127 -3.34 -14.70 -1.43
N ASP A 128 -2.48 -13.68 -1.45
CA ASP A 128 -1.73 -13.27 -2.65
C ASP A 128 -0.41 -14.05 -2.81
N ILE A 129 -0.03 -14.85 -1.81
CA ILE A 129 1.20 -15.65 -1.83
C ILE A 129 0.97 -16.86 -2.75
N PRO A 130 1.79 -17.05 -3.80
CA PRO A 130 1.67 -18.21 -4.68
C PRO A 130 1.78 -19.52 -3.91
N ARG A 131 1.08 -20.55 -4.39
CA ARG A 131 1.27 -21.91 -3.92
C ARG A 131 2.69 -22.37 -4.19
N ASP A 132 3.27 -23.08 -3.21
CA ASP A 132 4.54 -23.76 -3.36
C ASP A 132 4.29 -25.27 -3.39
N PRO A 133 4.60 -25.96 -4.51
CA PRO A 133 4.35 -27.40 -4.66
C PRO A 133 5.20 -28.25 -3.70
N ASP A 134 6.29 -27.70 -3.15
CA ASP A 134 7.21 -28.41 -2.27
C ASP A 134 6.79 -28.32 -0.78
N VAL A 135 5.77 -27.51 -0.46
CA VAL A 135 5.24 -27.40 0.90
C VAL A 135 4.45 -28.65 1.26
N LYS A 136 4.93 -29.36 2.30
CA LYS A 136 4.32 -30.60 2.82
C LYS A 136 3.29 -30.37 3.94
N GLY A 137 2.84 -29.13 4.14
CA GLY A 137 1.96 -28.70 5.23
C GLY A 137 0.50 -28.49 4.81
N PHE A 138 -0.36 -28.23 5.79
CA PHE A 138 -1.77 -27.88 5.54
C PHE A 138 -1.92 -26.59 4.72
N TRP A 139 -1.08 -25.59 5.01
CA TRP A 139 -1.07 -24.34 4.25
C TRP A 139 -0.33 -24.54 2.93
N PRO A 140 -0.96 -24.26 1.78
CA PRO A 140 -0.35 -24.50 0.47
C PRO A 140 0.58 -23.36 0.02
N PHE A 141 0.70 -22.28 0.78
CA PHE A 141 1.39 -21.07 0.36
C PHE A 141 2.91 -21.20 0.48
N GLY A 142 3.63 -20.56 -0.45
CA GLY A 142 5.07 -20.38 -0.36
C GLY A 142 5.49 -19.36 0.71
N ALA A 143 6.74 -18.92 0.62
CA ALA A 143 7.28 -17.94 1.55
C ALA A 143 6.66 -16.55 1.35
N LYS A 144 6.21 -15.94 2.46
CA LYS A 144 5.78 -14.54 2.46
C LYS A 144 6.99 -13.63 2.21
N GLN A 145 6.91 -12.83 1.15
CA GLN A 145 7.91 -11.79 0.89
C GLN A 145 7.77 -10.63 1.88
N PRO A 146 8.87 -10.03 2.34
CA PRO A 146 8.82 -8.79 3.11
C PRO A 146 8.08 -7.68 2.34
N ALA A 147 7.30 -6.87 3.04
CA ALA A 147 6.68 -5.70 2.44
C ALA A 147 7.77 -4.68 2.06
N LYS A 148 7.65 -4.08 0.87
CA LYS A 148 8.52 -3.00 0.39
C LYS A 148 8.23 -1.69 1.12
N PHE A 149 6.95 -1.49 1.46
CA PHE A 149 6.51 -0.43 2.35
C PHE A 149 5.24 -0.89 3.08
N MET A 150 5.21 -0.73 4.40
CA MET A 150 4.04 -1.00 5.23
C MET A 150 4.11 -0.08 6.44
N HIS A 151 3.14 0.82 6.55
CA HIS A 151 3.14 1.85 7.58
C HIS A 151 1.75 1.92 8.22
N ARG A 152 1.73 2.21 9.53
CA ARG A 152 0.50 2.38 10.29
C ARG A 152 0.35 3.85 10.62
N PHE A 153 -0.84 4.39 10.36
CA PHE A 153 -1.16 5.82 10.45
C PHE A 153 -0.38 6.66 9.43
N GLY A 154 -0.84 7.88 9.21
CA GLY A 154 -0.27 8.84 8.26
C GLY A 154 -1.31 9.34 7.26
N TYR A 155 -0.83 10.21 6.38
CA TYR A 155 -1.60 10.73 5.27
C TYR A 155 -1.20 10.01 3.98
N TYR A 156 -2.16 9.39 3.32
CA TYR A 156 -1.95 8.67 2.06
C TYR A 156 -2.75 9.39 1.00
N GLU A 157 -2.10 9.81 -0.08
CA GLU A 157 -2.71 10.56 -1.18
C GLU A 157 -2.29 9.95 -2.52
N ILE A 158 -3.21 9.97 -3.47
CA ILE A 158 -2.93 9.75 -4.89
C ILE A 158 -3.48 10.93 -5.69
N ARG A 159 -2.75 11.35 -6.72
CA ARG A 159 -3.28 12.21 -7.78
C ARG A 159 -3.48 11.40 -9.05
N CYS A 160 -4.71 11.25 -9.53
CA CYS A 160 -5.01 10.39 -10.67
C CYS A 160 -6.12 10.93 -11.58
N LYS A 161 -6.17 10.39 -12.80
CA LYS A 161 -7.31 10.50 -13.71
C LYS A 161 -8.09 9.20 -13.67
N LEU A 162 -9.41 9.28 -13.62
CA LEU A 162 -10.26 8.09 -13.55
C LEU A 162 -10.83 7.69 -14.92
N PRO A 163 -10.91 6.38 -15.21
CA PRO A 163 -11.61 5.90 -16.39
C PRO A 163 -13.11 6.18 -16.27
N LYS A 164 -13.76 6.59 -17.37
CA LYS A 164 -15.16 7.05 -17.37
C LYS A 164 -16.11 6.07 -18.07
N ASN A 165 -15.58 4.98 -18.59
CA ASN A 165 -16.34 4.01 -19.38
C ASN A 165 -17.11 3.04 -18.48
N LYS A 166 -18.19 2.46 -19.02
CA LYS A 166 -18.99 1.45 -18.33
C LYS A 166 -18.14 0.25 -17.91
N GLY A 167 -18.36 -0.24 -16.69
CA GLY A 167 -17.75 -1.47 -16.19
C GLY A 167 -16.35 -1.31 -15.60
N TRP A 168 -15.79 -0.09 -15.57
CA TRP A 168 -14.51 0.16 -14.95
C TRP A 168 -14.63 0.27 -13.42
N HIS A 169 -13.66 -0.32 -12.72
CA HIS A 169 -13.49 -0.23 -11.28
C HIS A 169 -12.00 -0.01 -10.98
N ALA A 170 -11.59 1.25 -11.00
CA ALA A 170 -10.31 1.69 -10.49
C ALA A 170 -10.41 1.93 -8.98
N ALA A 171 -9.34 1.60 -8.26
CA ALA A 171 -9.28 1.74 -6.81
C ALA A 171 -7.88 2.16 -6.33
N PHE A 172 -7.85 2.99 -5.29
CA PHE A 172 -6.67 3.27 -4.47
C PHE A 172 -7.05 3.03 -3.00
N TRP A 173 -6.31 2.15 -2.33
CA TRP A 173 -6.77 1.57 -1.08
C TRP A 173 -5.61 1.03 -0.25
N LEU A 174 -5.87 0.85 1.05
CA LEU A 174 -4.97 0.22 2.02
C LEU A 174 -5.63 -1.00 2.62
N GLN A 175 -4.86 -2.01 3.00
CA GLN A 175 -5.42 -3.19 3.65
C GLN A 175 -4.49 -3.77 4.71
N SER A 176 -5.08 -4.15 5.84
CA SER A 176 -4.41 -4.92 6.87
C SER A 176 -3.96 -6.29 6.35
N PRO A 177 -2.71 -6.72 6.61
CA PRO A 177 -2.25 -8.06 6.26
C PRO A 177 -2.99 -9.18 7.01
N SER A 178 -3.75 -8.84 8.06
CA SER A 178 -4.56 -9.76 8.85
C SER A 178 -6.07 -9.62 8.61
N ILE A 179 -6.49 -8.94 7.53
CA ILE A 179 -7.90 -8.74 7.22
C ILE A 179 -8.67 -10.07 7.24
N GLY A 180 -9.78 -10.08 7.99
CA GLY A 180 -10.63 -11.28 8.14
C GLY A 180 -10.05 -12.40 9.02
N ALA A 181 -8.87 -12.25 9.61
CA ALA A 181 -8.36 -13.21 10.59
C ALA A 181 -9.11 -13.14 11.93
N HIS A 182 -9.83 -12.04 12.18
CA HIS A 182 -10.65 -11.83 13.36
C HIS A 182 -11.77 -10.82 13.04
N PRO A 183 -13.00 -10.98 13.57
CA PRO A 183 -14.12 -10.06 13.33
C PRO A 183 -13.87 -8.63 13.84
N ASP A 184 -13.21 -8.53 14.99
CA ASP A 184 -12.84 -7.26 15.61
C ASP A 184 -11.61 -6.62 14.91
N PRO A 185 -11.74 -5.38 14.40
CA PRO A 185 -10.67 -4.71 13.66
C PRO A 185 -9.45 -4.35 14.52
N ARG A 186 -9.51 -4.44 15.86
CA ARG A 186 -8.31 -4.34 16.71
C ARG A 186 -7.30 -5.45 16.45
N TYR A 187 -7.78 -6.60 15.97
CA TYR A 187 -6.95 -7.78 15.68
C TYR A 187 -6.88 -8.08 14.18
N GLY A 188 -8.02 -7.98 13.47
CA GLY A 188 -8.08 -8.22 12.02
C GLY A 188 -7.63 -7.03 11.18
N GLY A 189 -7.60 -5.83 11.76
CA GLY A 189 -7.39 -4.59 11.02
C GLY A 189 -8.56 -4.26 10.08
N VAL A 190 -8.29 -3.36 9.15
CA VAL A 190 -9.28 -2.71 8.28
C VAL A 190 -8.77 -2.73 6.84
N GLU A 191 -9.69 -2.84 5.89
CA GLU A 191 -9.53 -2.42 4.51
C GLU A 191 -10.08 -0.99 4.39
N CYS A 192 -9.26 -0.07 3.88
CA CYS A 192 -9.56 1.34 3.75
C CYS A 192 -9.50 1.71 2.28
N ASP A 193 -10.68 1.82 1.66
CA ASP A 193 -10.85 2.23 0.29
C ASP A 193 -10.81 3.76 0.22
N ILE A 194 -9.65 4.31 -0.15
CA ILE A 194 -9.45 5.76 -0.23
C ILE A 194 -10.23 6.33 -1.41
N MET A 195 -10.27 5.61 -2.52
CA MET A 195 -11.10 5.93 -3.69
C MET A 195 -11.45 4.68 -4.48
N GLU A 196 -12.73 4.57 -4.85
CA GLU A 196 -13.23 3.61 -5.84
C GLU A 196 -14.23 4.29 -6.79
N ASN A 197 -14.18 3.95 -8.08
CA ASN A 197 -14.99 4.61 -9.11
C ASN A 197 -16.07 3.74 -9.77
N TYR A 198 -16.38 2.54 -9.24
CA TYR A 198 -17.34 1.62 -9.88
C TYR A 198 -18.78 2.15 -9.99
N ARG A 199 -19.13 3.22 -9.26
CA ARG A 199 -20.42 3.94 -9.37
C ARG A 199 -20.35 5.19 -10.25
N GLN A 200 -19.17 5.57 -10.72
CA GLN A 200 -18.96 6.84 -11.43
C GLN A 200 -19.75 6.86 -12.73
N HIS A 201 -19.61 5.83 -13.56
CA HIS A 201 -20.27 5.79 -14.87
C HIS A 201 -21.79 5.66 -14.78
N THR A 202 -22.30 4.88 -13.81
CA THR A 202 -23.72 4.54 -13.73
C THR A 202 -24.53 5.51 -12.87
N GLU A 203 -23.92 6.09 -11.83
CA GLU A 203 -24.59 6.92 -10.83
C GLU A 203 -23.97 8.32 -10.71
N GLY A 204 -22.83 8.59 -11.35
CA GLY A 204 -22.10 9.86 -11.19
C GLY A 204 -21.45 9.99 -9.81
N LEU A 205 -21.17 8.88 -9.13
CA LEU A 205 -20.67 8.86 -7.75
C LEU A 205 -19.30 8.19 -7.65
N THR A 206 -18.43 8.75 -6.83
CA THR A 206 -17.22 8.10 -6.31
C THR A 206 -17.49 7.58 -4.91
N VAL A 207 -16.76 6.54 -4.50
CA VAL A 207 -16.91 5.88 -3.21
C VAL A 207 -15.59 5.88 -2.45
N CYS A 208 -15.65 6.04 -1.13
CA CYS A 208 -14.55 5.74 -0.21
C CYS A 208 -15.12 5.16 1.08
N GLY A 209 -14.35 4.40 1.86
CA GLY A 209 -14.84 3.83 3.11
C GLY A 209 -13.93 2.82 3.77
N CYS A 210 -14.44 2.18 4.83
CA CYS A 210 -13.72 1.14 5.56
C CYS A 210 -14.54 -0.15 5.66
N LEU A 211 -13.88 -1.28 5.45
CA LEU A 211 -14.42 -2.62 5.70
C LEU A 211 -13.57 -3.36 6.73
N TRP A 212 -14.20 -4.22 7.52
CA TRP A 212 -13.51 -5.04 8.51
C TRP A 212 -14.28 -6.32 8.84
N GLY A 213 -13.66 -7.20 9.63
CA GLY A 213 -14.20 -8.54 9.90
C GLY A 213 -14.12 -9.50 8.71
N GLY A 214 -13.38 -9.11 7.66
CA GLY A 214 -13.22 -9.88 6.44
C GLY A 214 -14.45 -9.83 5.54
N TYR A 215 -14.52 -10.77 4.59
CA TYR A 215 -15.55 -10.79 3.54
C TYR A 215 -16.61 -11.89 3.78
N GLY A 216 -16.58 -12.52 4.96
CA GLY A 216 -17.54 -13.55 5.35
C GLY A 216 -18.76 -12.99 6.08
N LYS A 217 -19.46 -13.84 6.83
CA LYS A 217 -20.65 -13.45 7.62
C LYS A 217 -20.37 -12.38 8.68
N GLU A 218 -19.12 -12.28 9.13
CA GLU A 218 -18.68 -11.30 10.11
C GLU A 218 -18.26 -9.96 9.49
N GLY A 219 -18.23 -9.90 8.15
CA GLY A 219 -17.86 -8.71 7.41
C GLY A 219 -18.78 -7.54 7.71
N LYS A 220 -18.18 -6.39 7.97
CA LYS A 220 -18.85 -5.11 8.19
C LYS A 220 -18.26 -4.08 7.23
N GLY A 221 -19.11 -3.19 6.77
CA GLY A 221 -18.73 -2.00 6.05
C GLY A 221 -19.61 -0.85 6.53
N TYR A 222 -19.04 0.03 7.35
CA TYR A 222 -19.63 1.34 7.61
C TYR A 222 -18.91 2.37 6.76
N GLY A 223 -19.66 3.39 6.34
CA GLY A 223 -19.05 4.57 5.74
C GLY A 223 -18.53 4.34 4.32
N HIS A 224 -19.23 3.58 3.47
CA HIS A 224 -19.14 3.85 2.02
C HIS A 224 -19.75 5.23 1.77
N PHE A 225 -18.95 6.26 2.00
CA PHE A 225 -19.31 7.62 1.68
C PHE A 225 -19.38 7.68 0.16
N ARG A 226 -20.54 8.09 -0.33
CA ARG A 226 -20.76 8.33 -1.75
C ARG A 226 -20.79 9.82 -1.93
N PHE A 227 -20.01 10.31 -2.87
CA PHE A 227 -19.95 11.73 -3.19
C PHE A 227 -20.01 11.91 -4.70
N PRO A 228 -20.58 13.03 -5.18
CA PRO A 228 -20.60 13.34 -6.60
C PRO A 228 -19.19 13.33 -7.19
N TYR A 229 -19.04 12.68 -8.34
CA TYR A 229 -17.87 12.87 -9.17
C TYR A 229 -18.04 14.15 -9.99
N GLU A 230 -17.27 15.17 -9.65
CA GLU A 230 -17.26 16.46 -10.35
C GLU A 230 -15.92 16.62 -11.05
N GLU A 231 -15.91 16.60 -12.39
CA GLU A 231 -14.66 16.69 -13.16
C GLU A 231 -13.91 18.01 -12.89
N THR A 232 -12.61 17.92 -12.61
CA THR A 232 -11.72 19.10 -12.60
C THR A 232 -11.39 19.58 -14.01
N THR A 233 -10.93 20.82 -14.13
CA THR A 233 -10.62 21.43 -15.44
C THR A 233 -9.51 20.71 -16.20
N ASP A 234 -8.55 20.09 -15.49
CA ASP A 234 -7.45 19.32 -16.07
C ASP A 234 -7.70 17.79 -16.02
N GLY A 235 -8.84 17.38 -15.45
CA GLY A 235 -9.29 16.00 -15.25
C GLY A 235 -8.50 15.21 -14.23
N TRP A 236 -7.62 15.86 -13.46
CA TRP A 236 -6.89 15.23 -12.36
C TRP A 236 -7.57 15.48 -11.03
N HIS A 237 -7.63 14.45 -10.21
CA HIS A 237 -8.19 14.51 -8.85
C HIS A 237 -7.16 14.08 -7.83
N THR A 238 -7.21 14.64 -6.62
CA THR A 238 -6.53 14.07 -5.46
C THR A 238 -7.50 13.31 -4.58
N TYR A 239 -7.11 12.11 -4.16
CA TYR A 239 -7.87 11.31 -3.20
C TYR A 239 -6.95 10.91 -2.07
N ALA A 240 -7.42 11.09 -0.84
CA ALA A 240 -6.57 10.86 0.31
C ALA A 240 -7.32 10.40 1.56
N VAL A 241 -6.56 9.81 2.48
CA VAL A 241 -7.00 9.54 3.84
C VAL A 241 -5.98 10.04 4.85
N ASP A 242 -6.44 10.78 5.86
CA ASP A 242 -5.72 11.00 7.10
C ASP A 242 -6.11 9.90 8.08
N TRP A 243 -5.22 8.93 8.25
CA TRP A 243 -5.41 7.80 9.15
C TRP A 243 -4.62 8.01 10.44
N SER A 244 -5.33 8.05 11.56
CA SER A 244 -4.75 8.22 12.90
C SER A 244 -5.41 7.26 13.90
N PRO A 245 -4.93 7.19 15.16
CA PRO A 245 -5.61 6.40 16.20
C PRO A 245 -7.08 6.78 16.41
N GLU A 246 -7.46 8.01 16.09
CA GLU A 246 -8.83 8.51 16.20
C GLU A 246 -9.75 7.97 15.10
N GLY A 247 -9.22 7.55 13.95
CA GLY A 247 -10.01 7.03 12.83
C GLY A 247 -9.43 7.39 11.46
N TYR A 248 -10.33 7.44 10.47
CA TYR A 248 -10.03 7.68 9.06
C TYR A 248 -10.82 8.90 8.58
N MET A 249 -10.12 9.91 8.08
CA MET A 249 -10.74 11.10 7.49
C MET A 249 -10.44 11.08 5.99
N PHE A 250 -11.49 10.94 5.18
CA PHE A 250 -11.37 10.81 3.73
C PHE A 250 -11.49 12.17 3.04
N TYR A 251 -10.66 12.39 2.03
CA TYR A 251 -10.61 13.64 1.26
C TYR A 251 -10.65 13.38 -0.24
N ALA A 252 -11.33 14.27 -0.96
CA ALA A 252 -11.24 14.38 -2.42
C ALA A 252 -11.01 15.85 -2.77
N ASP A 253 -9.97 16.14 -3.56
CA ASP A 253 -9.57 17.50 -3.97
C ASP A 253 -9.45 18.46 -2.78
N GLY A 254 -8.85 17.99 -1.68
CA GLY A 254 -8.69 18.73 -0.42
C GLY A 254 -9.96 18.90 0.41
N LYS A 255 -11.13 18.50 -0.10
CA LYS A 255 -12.41 18.59 0.63
C LYS A 255 -12.62 17.33 1.46
N LEU A 256 -13.00 17.51 2.72
CA LEU A 256 -13.38 16.39 3.59
C LEU A 256 -14.69 15.75 3.08
N ILE A 257 -14.66 14.47 2.80
CA ILE A 257 -15.79 13.68 2.29
C ILE A 257 -16.49 12.91 3.41
N GLY A 258 -15.72 12.29 4.30
CA GLY A 258 -16.27 11.40 5.31
C GLY A 258 -15.33 11.18 6.47
N LYS A 259 -15.89 10.80 7.61
CA LYS A 259 -15.15 10.47 8.84
C LYS A 259 -15.62 9.12 9.34
N GLN A 260 -14.69 8.18 9.49
CA GLN A 260 -14.92 6.91 10.15
C GLN A 260 -14.13 6.92 11.46
N MET A 261 -14.80 7.13 12.59
CA MET A 261 -14.11 7.18 13.88
C MET A 261 -13.74 5.76 14.32
N ALA A 262 -12.60 5.62 15.02
CA ALA A 262 -12.19 4.34 15.59
C ALA A 262 -13.19 3.79 16.60
N SER A 263 -13.92 4.68 17.31
CA SER A 263 -15.03 4.30 18.21
C SER A 263 -16.17 3.59 17.49
N ASP A 264 -16.39 3.89 16.21
CA ASP A 264 -17.53 3.38 15.44
C ASP A 264 -17.23 2.01 14.81
N LEU A 265 -15.98 1.54 14.93
CA LEU A 265 -15.56 0.21 14.49
C LEU A 265 -15.89 -0.89 15.52
N HIS A 266 -16.37 -0.51 16.72
CA HIS A 266 -16.57 -1.37 17.89
C HIS A 266 -17.96 -1.25 18.49
#